data_AF-M0DAW5-F1
#
_entry.id   AF-M0DAW5-F1
#
_cell.length_a   1.000
_cell.length_b   1.000
_cell.length_c   1.000
_cell.angle_alpha   90.00
_cell.angle_beta   90.00
_cell.angle_gamma   90.00
#
_symmetry.space_group_name_H-M   'P 1'
#
loop_
_entity.id
_entity.type
_entity.pdbx_description
1 polymer ?
#
loop_
_entity_poly.entity_id
_entity_poly.type
_entity_poly.pdbx_seq_one_letter_code
_entity_poly.pdbx_strand_id
1 'polypeptide(L)'
;MAGCAGQAISGEQSASASVASFGYGGPALLSVQGAVSAASVDSEPNETRADATVVPVDTSLSATLEANGLDWFAFDITDSGEFSVDFTRSNAEGVTAVVLVDSEGMFLNQLYVGSDDPVSVYAKADGPDTYFAQIVDIEEGDGDYSFTVASGTTSSTPTPTPTPTETPTPTPSPTPTPTPTETPTPTPSPTPTPTPTETPTPTPAPEPASETWIEAESAANGNNFAPFEIRTDEGASGGEYITTADEGRNNYGGLPEAGRARYEFTVPESGEYYVWGRIGAKSNGNSFYLVVNGGEAREWHADIGGWHWEQPLTVSLGAGTHSFAVAPREDGAKLDRFVVTADADFEPSGTGEPEESSTLTPTPEETTTPAPTTATPTPTPTTPIAGGDSEYGDQSYGELGFGGTP
;
A
#
# COMPACT_ATOMS: atom_id res chain seq x y z
N MET A 1 -53.81 12.90 64.69
CA MET A 1 -54.22 11.90 63.68
C MET A 1 -53.69 12.37 62.34
N ALA A 2 -53.14 11.44 61.56
CA ALA A 2 -52.54 11.59 60.23
C ALA A 2 -53.34 12.50 59.27
N GLY A 3 -52.79 13.09 58.21
CA GLY A 3 -51.55 12.91 57.48
C GLY A 3 -51.61 13.79 56.22
N CYS A 4 -50.44 14.07 55.64
CA CYS A 4 -50.13 14.96 54.51
C CYS A 4 -50.86 14.58 53.19
N ALA A 5 -50.88 15.34 52.07
CA ALA A 5 -49.91 16.27 51.50
C ALA A 5 -50.56 17.10 50.35
N GLY A 6 -49.89 18.16 49.90
CA GLY A 6 -50.15 18.76 48.58
C GLY A 6 -49.66 20.19 48.38
N GLN A 7 -48.42 20.31 47.86
CA GLN A 7 -47.83 21.42 47.08
C GLN A 7 -47.87 22.86 47.61
N ALA A 8 -46.73 23.55 47.53
CA ALA A 8 -46.53 24.69 46.61
C ALA A 8 -45.21 25.45 46.91
N ILE A 9 -44.39 25.62 45.86
CA ILE A 9 -43.50 26.77 45.51
C ILE A 9 -42.54 27.38 46.54
N SER A 10 -41.25 27.30 46.22
CA SER A 10 -40.26 28.38 46.42
C SER A 10 -39.11 28.11 45.43
N GLY A 11 -38.64 29.04 44.59
CA GLY A 11 -38.24 30.39 44.95
C GLY A 11 -36.71 30.43 44.94
N GLU A 12 -36.13 31.18 44.01
CA GLU A 12 -34.72 31.50 43.95
C GLU A 12 -34.20 32.04 45.30
N GLN A 13 -33.04 31.56 45.76
CA GLN A 13 -31.80 32.33 45.92
C GLN A 13 -30.88 31.77 47.00
N SER A 14 -29.60 31.87 46.66
CA SER A 14 -28.45 32.09 47.54
C SER A 14 -27.85 30.89 48.27
N ALA A 15 -26.71 30.49 47.70
CA ALA A 15 -25.69 29.65 48.30
C ALA A 15 -25.25 30.16 49.68
N SER A 16 -25.13 29.23 50.64
CA SER A 16 -24.33 29.41 51.84
C SER A 16 -23.19 28.40 51.78
N ALA A 17 -21.98 28.88 51.48
CA ALA A 17 -20.75 28.14 51.68
C ALA A 17 -20.46 28.11 53.19
N SER A 18 -20.26 26.92 53.75
CA SER A 18 -19.67 26.78 55.08
C SER A 18 -18.14 26.73 54.94
N VAL A 19 -17.50 27.61 55.69
CA VAL A 19 -16.08 27.94 55.68
C VAL A 19 -15.31 26.94 56.55
N ALA A 20 -14.29 26.29 55.99
CA ALA A 20 -13.18 25.76 56.77
C ALA A 20 -12.08 26.84 56.81
N SER A 21 -11.85 27.43 57.99
CA SER A 21 -10.82 28.44 58.20
C SER A 21 -9.43 27.78 58.25
N PHE A 22 -8.49 28.26 57.43
CA PHE A 22 -7.06 28.13 57.69
C PHE A 22 -6.50 29.49 58.11
N GLY A 23 -5.68 29.48 59.17
CA GLY A 23 -4.97 30.66 59.65
C GLY A 23 -3.61 30.83 58.97
N TYR A 24 -3.35 32.09 58.59
CA TYR A 24 -2.07 32.79 58.37
C TYR A 24 -1.16 32.43 57.16
N GLY A 25 -1.20 33.32 56.15
CA GLY A 25 0.00 34.03 55.70
C GLY A 25 0.50 33.81 54.26
N GLY A 26 -0.02 34.56 53.29
CA GLY A 26 0.60 34.77 51.97
C GLY A 26 -0.29 35.64 51.04
N PRO A 27 0.24 36.65 50.31
CA PRO A 27 -0.58 37.55 49.51
C PRO A 27 -1.05 36.93 48.19
N ALA A 28 -2.24 37.33 47.76
CA ALA A 28 -2.93 36.91 46.55
C ALA A 28 -2.27 37.45 45.27
N LEU A 29 -2.35 36.67 44.18
CA LEU A 29 -2.28 37.17 42.82
C LEU A 29 -3.53 36.71 42.03
N LEU A 30 -4.20 37.74 41.49
CA LEU A 30 -5.28 37.82 40.51
C LEU A 30 -5.82 36.53 39.87
N SER A 31 -7.15 36.41 39.95
CA SER A 31 -8.01 35.53 39.18
C SER A 31 -8.13 35.96 37.70
N VAL A 32 -8.01 35.01 36.79
CA VAL A 32 -8.74 35.01 35.51
C VAL A 32 -9.74 33.86 35.58
N GLN A 33 -11.00 34.15 35.34
CA GLN A 33 -12.08 33.17 35.22
C GLN A 33 -11.72 32.12 34.16
N GLY A 34 -11.49 30.89 34.60
CA GLY A 34 -11.63 29.70 33.76
C GLY A 34 -12.98 29.07 34.08
N ALA A 35 -13.84 28.91 33.07
CA ALA A 35 -14.99 28.05 33.18
C ALA A 35 -14.50 26.65 33.60
N VAL A 36 -15.01 26.16 34.73
CA VAL A 36 -14.77 24.77 35.12
C VAL A 36 -15.70 23.94 34.25
N SER A 37 -15.23 23.53 33.07
CA SER A 37 -15.77 22.32 32.47
C SER A 37 -15.30 21.19 33.35
N ALA A 38 -16.20 20.63 34.15
CA ALA A 38 -16.00 19.28 34.66
C ALA A 38 -16.02 18.39 33.41
N ALA A 39 -14.85 18.10 32.86
CA ALA A 39 -14.67 16.97 31.98
C ALA A 39 -14.98 15.74 32.84
N SER A 40 -16.05 15.02 32.50
CA SER A 40 -16.11 13.60 32.80
C SER A 40 -14.88 13.00 32.14
N VAL A 41 -13.90 12.61 32.95
CA VAL A 41 -12.79 11.80 32.48
C VAL A 41 -13.38 10.42 32.29
N ASP A 42 -13.70 10.11 31.05
CA ASP A 42 -13.96 8.77 30.58
C ASP A 42 -12.80 7.85 30.99
N SER A 43 -13.13 6.64 31.46
CA SER A 43 -12.15 5.69 31.97
C SER A 43 -11.59 4.76 30.90
N GLU A 44 -12.18 4.70 29.71
CA GLU A 44 -11.71 3.83 28.64
C GLU A 44 -11.00 4.68 27.55
N PRO A 45 -9.70 4.42 27.24
CA PRO A 45 -8.94 5.29 26.34
C PRO A 45 -9.34 5.16 24.87
N ASN A 46 -10.20 4.19 24.51
CA ASN A 46 -10.42 3.69 23.15
C ASN A 46 -11.74 4.14 22.51
N GLU A 47 -12.26 5.31 22.88
CA GLU A 47 -13.48 5.91 22.32
C GLU A 47 -13.31 6.43 20.88
N THR A 48 -12.08 6.48 20.38
CA THR A 48 -11.81 6.84 18.99
C THR A 48 -10.98 5.78 18.30
N ARG A 49 -11.14 5.68 16.99
CA ARG A 49 -10.33 4.79 16.16
C ARG A 49 -8.83 5.07 16.26
N ALA A 50 -8.44 6.32 16.48
CA ALA A 50 -7.04 6.71 16.63
C ALA A 50 -6.43 6.22 17.95
N ASP A 51 -7.27 6.04 18.98
CA ASP A 51 -6.88 5.59 20.31
C ASP A 51 -7.28 4.13 20.57
N ALA A 52 -7.57 3.37 19.51
CA ALA A 52 -8.04 2.00 19.59
C ALA A 52 -7.10 1.10 20.41
N THR A 53 -7.68 0.25 21.25
CA THR A 53 -6.91 -0.73 22.03
C THR A 53 -6.36 -1.81 21.10
N VAL A 54 -5.04 -2.01 21.09
CA VAL A 54 -4.41 -3.05 20.27
C VAL A 54 -4.61 -4.42 20.90
N VAL A 55 -5.19 -5.35 20.14
CA VAL A 55 -5.52 -6.72 20.54
C VAL A 55 -4.74 -7.69 19.67
N PRO A 56 -3.83 -8.49 20.24
CA PRO A 56 -3.21 -9.57 19.49
C PRO A 56 -4.26 -10.62 19.08
N VAL A 57 -4.14 -11.15 17.87
CA VAL A 57 -4.95 -12.29 17.42
C VAL A 57 -4.84 -13.46 18.40
N ASP A 58 -5.93 -14.21 18.54
CA ASP A 58 -6.13 -15.32 19.47
C ASP A 58 -6.04 -14.94 20.96
N THR A 59 -6.15 -13.64 21.26
CA THR A 59 -6.23 -13.14 22.63
C THR A 59 -7.66 -12.77 22.98
N SER A 60 -8.12 -13.30 24.11
CA SER A 60 -9.42 -12.95 24.69
C SER A 60 -9.26 -11.81 25.69
N LEU A 61 -10.14 -10.81 25.60
CA LEU A 61 -10.20 -9.65 26.47
C LEU A 61 -11.60 -9.51 27.08
N SER A 62 -11.68 -8.77 28.18
CA SER A 62 -12.93 -8.34 28.79
C SER A 62 -12.87 -6.84 29.04
N ALA A 63 -13.97 -6.15 28.79
CA ALA A 63 -14.12 -4.70 28.91
C ALA A 63 -15.56 -4.36 29.30
N THR A 64 -15.83 -3.08 29.58
CA THR A 64 -17.15 -2.61 30.01
C THR A 64 -17.60 -1.47 29.12
N LEU A 65 -18.65 -1.69 28.35
CA LEU A 65 -19.22 -0.66 27.49
C LEU A 65 -20.03 0.34 28.32
N GLU A 66 -19.72 1.63 28.22
CA GLU A 66 -20.50 2.68 28.88
C GLU A 66 -21.85 2.93 28.17
N ALA A 67 -22.82 3.52 28.89
CA ALA A 67 -24.14 3.84 28.35
C ALA A 67 -24.06 4.91 27.24
N ASN A 68 -24.52 4.57 26.05
CA ASN A 68 -24.32 5.28 24.78
C ASN A 68 -22.83 5.43 24.39
N GLY A 69 -21.96 4.60 24.94
CA GLY A 69 -20.52 4.58 24.67
C GLY A 69 -20.15 3.71 23.48
N LEU A 70 -18.87 3.74 23.12
CA LEU A 70 -18.32 2.88 22.08
C LEU A 70 -16.84 2.59 22.28
N ASP A 71 -16.43 1.35 22.01
CA ASP A 71 -15.05 0.93 22.15
C ASP A 71 -14.44 0.59 20.79
N TRP A 72 -13.23 1.09 20.53
CA TRP A 72 -12.42 0.72 19.39
C TRP A 72 -11.31 -0.27 19.76
N PHE A 73 -11.18 -1.31 18.95
CA PHE A 73 -10.09 -2.27 19.01
C PHE A 73 -9.38 -2.34 17.67
N ALA A 74 -8.06 -2.45 17.68
CA ALA A 74 -7.22 -2.66 16.51
C ALA A 74 -6.53 -4.02 16.59
N PHE A 75 -6.43 -4.75 15.48
CA PHE A 75 -5.77 -6.04 15.42
C PHE A 75 -5.15 -6.28 14.04
N ASP A 76 -3.97 -6.88 14.01
CA ASP A 76 -3.25 -7.15 12.77
C ASP A 76 -3.60 -8.54 12.24
N ILE A 77 -4.08 -8.60 10.99
CA ILE A 77 -4.22 -9.86 10.25
C ILE A 77 -3.04 -9.94 9.29
N THR A 78 -2.27 -11.03 9.37
CA THR A 78 -0.98 -11.14 8.67
C THR A 78 -1.07 -11.86 7.32
N ASP A 79 -2.21 -12.46 7.02
CA ASP A 79 -2.44 -13.27 5.82
C ASP A 79 -3.80 -12.91 5.20
N SER A 80 -3.96 -13.14 3.90
CA SER A 80 -5.29 -13.05 3.28
C SER A 80 -6.16 -14.25 3.69
N GLY A 81 -7.46 -14.03 3.86
CA GLY A 81 -8.38 -15.09 4.31
C GLY A 81 -9.52 -14.56 5.17
N GLU A 82 -10.38 -15.46 5.63
CA GLU A 82 -11.43 -15.11 6.59
C GLU A 82 -10.83 -14.96 8.00
N PHE A 83 -11.35 -14.00 8.75
CA PHE A 83 -11.13 -13.87 10.19
C PHE A 83 -12.48 -13.62 10.88
N SER A 84 -12.52 -13.80 12.19
CA SER A 84 -13.72 -13.53 12.97
C SER A 84 -13.42 -12.76 14.25
N VAL A 85 -14.42 -11.99 14.67
CA VAL A 85 -14.51 -11.43 16.02
C VAL A 85 -15.59 -12.20 16.76
N ASP A 86 -15.18 -12.91 17.80
CA ASP A 86 -16.08 -13.56 18.74
C ASP A 86 -16.41 -12.57 19.87
N PHE A 87 -17.70 -12.33 20.06
CA PHE A 87 -18.22 -11.33 20.97
C PHE A 87 -19.30 -11.94 21.87
N THR A 88 -19.30 -11.58 23.15
CA THR A 88 -20.31 -12.04 24.11
C THR A 88 -20.57 -10.93 25.12
N ARG A 89 -21.83 -10.55 25.28
CA ARG A 89 -22.26 -9.61 26.33
C ARG A 89 -22.61 -10.37 27.59
N SER A 90 -22.40 -9.74 28.75
CA SER A 90 -22.80 -10.29 30.04
C SER A 90 -24.28 -10.00 30.36
N ASN A 91 -24.86 -8.98 29.75
CA ASN A 91 -26.27 -8.63 29.89
C ASN A 91 -27.10 -9.24 28.75
N ALA A 92 -28.23 -9.86 29.09
CA ALA A 92 -29.16 -10.46 28.14
C ALA A 92 -30.20 -9.46 27.60
N GLU A 93 -30.24 -8.23 28.13
CA GLU A 93 -31.13 -7.16 27.68
C GLU A 93 -30.35 -6.09 26.89
N GLY A 94 -31.06 -5.37 26.03
CA GLY A 94 -30.51 -4.32 25.17
C GLY A 94 -29.81 -4.80 23.90
N VAL A 95 -29.22 -3.89 23.13
CA VAL A 95 -28.58 -4.15 21.82
C VAL A 95 -27.22 -3.48 21.73
N THR A 96 -26.21 -4.24 21.33
CA THR A 96 -24.87 -3.72 20.95
C THR A 96 -24.60 -4.03 19.48
N ALA A 97 -24.00 -3.09 18.76
CA ALA A 97 -23.46 -3.36 17.44
C ALA A 97 -21.98 -3.74 17.52
N VAL A 98 -21.59 -4.79 16.81
CA VAL A 98 -20.19 -5.11 16.51
C VAL A 98 -19.98 -4.78 15.05
N VAL A 99 -19.13 -3.80 14.76
CA VAL A 99 -18.80 -3.34 13.40
C VAL A 99 -17.35 -3.65 13.11
N LEU A 100 -17.08 -4.32 12.00
CA LEU A 100 -15.73 -4.58 11.51
C LEU A 100 -15.39 -3.61 10.40
N VAL A 101 -14.24 -2.96 10.51
CA VAL A 101 -13.71 -2.08 9.48
C VAL A 101 -12.25 -2.37 9.18
N ASP A 102 -11.79 -2.00 8.00
CA ASP A 102 -10.37 -2.13 7.60
C ASP A 102 -9.49 -0.97 8.12
N SER A 103 -8.22 -0.98 7.73
CA SER A 103 -7.24 0.06 8.08
C SER A 103 -7.58 1.44 7.60
N GLU A 104 -8.60 1.60 6.75
CA GLU A 104 -9.03 2.87 6.18
C GLU A 104 -10.42 3.30 6.66
N GLY A 105 -11.01 2.52 7.58
CA GLY A 105 -12.31 2.76 8.19
C GLY A 105 -13.49 2.30 7.33
N MET A 106 -13.25 1.46 6.32
CA MET A 106 -14.35 0.92 5.51
C MET A 106 -15.08 -0.17 6.24
N PHE A 107 -16.41 -0.12 6.14
CA PHE A 107 -17.27 -1.21 6.55
C PHE A 107 -16.94 -2.53 5.85
N LEU A 108 -16.67 -3.56 6.66
CA LEU A 108 -16.52 -4.95 6.23
C LEU A 108 -17.77 -5.77 6.56
N ASN A 109 -18.19 -5.73 7.82
CA ASN A 109 -19.39 -6.43 8.30
C ASN A 109 -19.92 -5.80 9.59
N GLN A 110 -21.18 -6.05 9.92
CA GLN A 110 -21.78 -5.66 11.19
C GLN A 110 -22.81 -6.68 11.65
N LEU A 111 -22.88 -6.86 12.96
CA LEU A 111 -23.92 -7.62 13.62
C LEU A 111 -24.51 -6.84 14.80
N TYR A 112 -25.82 -6.85 14.92
CA TYR A 112 -26.53 -6.39 16.12
C TYR A 112 -26.75 -7.57 17.07
N VAL A 113 -26.34 -7.41 18.33
CA VAL A 113 -26.27 -8.46 19.34
C VAL A 113 -27.22 -8.12 20.48
N GLY A 114 -28.36 -8.80 20.52
CA GLY A 114 -29.44 -8.58 21.47
C GLY A 114 -29.62 -9.68 22.52
N SER A 115 -28.64 -10.57 22.67
CA SER A 115 -28.62 -11.61 23.71
C SER A 115 -27.20 -11.77 24.27
N ASP A 116 -27.10 -12.51 25.37
CA ASP A 116 -25.85 -12.93 26.03
C ASP A 116 -25.25 -14.22 25.43
N ASP A 117 -25.84 -14.75 24.35
CA ASP A 117 -25.28 -15.87 23.61
C ASP A 117 -24.03 -15.40 22.82
N PRO A 118 -22.92 -16.18 22.82
CA PRO A 118 -21.76 -15.86 22.01
C PRO A 118 -22.09 -15.80 20.51
N VAL A 119 -21.56 -14.78 19.84
CA VAL A 119 -21.71 -14.58 18.40
C VAL A 119 -20.34 -14.37 17.74
N SER A 120 -20.24 -14.74 16.47
CA SER A 120 -19.05 -14.49 15.64
C SER A 120 -19.42 -13.59 14.47
N VAL A 121 -18.68 -12.50 14.29
CA VAL A 121 -18.77 -11.62 13.13
C VAL A 121 -17.58 -11.93 12.22
N TYR A 122 -17.86 -12.37 10.99
CA TYR A 122 -16.84 -12.78 10.02
C TYR A 122 -16.52 -11.64 9.05
N ALA A 123 -15.26 -11.50 8.68
CA ALA A 123 -14.82 -10.65 7.59
C ALA A 123 -13.70 -11.32 6.81
N LYS A 124 -13.41 -10.81 5.62
CA LYS A 124 -12.33 -11.30 4.77
C LYS A 124 -11.23 -10.25 4.69
N ALA A 125 -10.03 -10.64 5.04
CA ALA A 125 -8.81 -9.91 4.75
C ALA A 125 -8.36 -10.22 3.31
N ASP A 126 -8.10 -9.18 2.53
CA ASP A 126 -7.55 -9.32 1.18
C ASP A 126 -6.02 -9.44 1.18
N GLY A 127 -5.38 -9.01 2.27
CA GLY A 127 -3.93 -9.08 2.49
C GLY A 127 -3.56 -8.75 3.94
N PRO A 128 -2.26 -8.69 4.26
CA PRO A 128 -1.78 -8.26 5.57
C PRO A 128 -2.16 -6.80 5.83
N ASP A 129 -2.94 -6.54 6.88
CA ASP A 129 -3.39 -5.19 7.22
C ASP A 129 -3.84 -5.09 8.69
N THR A 130 -3.96 -3.86 9.21
CA THR A 130 -4.54 -3.58 10.52
C THR A 130 -6.04 -3.38 10.39
N TYR A 131 -6.82 -4.24 11.02
CA TYR A 131 -8.27 -4.20 11.05
C TYR A 131 -8.77 -3.65 12.38
N PHE A 132 -10.02 -3.18 12.39
CA PHE A 132 -10.63 -2.58 13.58
C PHE A 132 -12.00 -3.20 13.86
N ALA A 133 -12.31 -3.34 15.15
CA ALA A 133 -13.66 -3.61 15.63
C ALA A 133 -14.14 -2.40 16.42
N GLN A 134 -15.36 -1.95 16.12
CA GLN A 134 -16.09 -0.95 16.89
C GLN A 134 -17.25 -1.64 17.61
N ILE A 135 -17.29 -1.53 18.93
CA ILE A 135 -18.37 -2.04 19.79
C ILE A 135 -19.22 -0.84 20.20
N VAL A 136 -20.51 -0.83 19.89
CA VAL A 136 -21.36 0.37 20.07
C VAL A 136 -22.63 0.03 20.84
N ASP A 137 -22.95 0.82 21.85
CA ASP A 137 -24.25 0.75 22.51
C ASP A 137 -25.34 1.34 21.57
N ILE A 138 -26.33 0.52 21.23
CA ILE A 138 -27.45 0.92 20.37
C ILE A 138 -28.74 1.14 21.17
N GLU A 139 -29.03 0.27 22.13
CA GLU A 139 -30.26 0.32 22.92
C GLU A 139 -30.03 -0.38 24.26
N GLU A 140 -29.60 0.35 25.30
CA GLU A 140 -29.32 -0.22 26.63
C GLU A 140 -28.34 -1.42 26.54
N GLY A 141 -27.41 -1.30 25.60
CA GLY A 141 -26.37 -2.23 25.22
C GLY A 141 -25.21 -2.30 26.21
N ASP A 142 -25.13 -1.34 27.12
CA ASP A 142 -24.04 -1.13 28.08
C ASP A 142 -23.82 -2.30 29.05
N GLY A 143 -22.60 -2.35 29.58
CA GLY A 143 -22.15 -3.36 30.53
C GLY A 143 -20.98 -4.22 30.04
N ASP A 144 -20.64 -5.23 30.85
CA ASP A 144 -19.47 -6.07 30.64
C ASP A 144 -19.63 -6.96 29.41
N TYR A 145 -18.56 -7.11 28.63
CA TYR A 145 -18.49 -8.03 27.51
C TYR A 145 -17.12 -8.69 27.39
N SER A 146 -17.06 -9.77 26.62
CA SER A 146 -15.80 -10.40 26.20
C SER A 146 -15.65 -10.38 24.69
N PHE A 147 -14.41 -10.27 24.25
CA PHE A 147 -14.02 -10.05 22.86
C PHE A 147 -12.80 -10.92 22.54
N THR A 148 -12.81 -11.61 21.39
CA THR A 148 -11.66 -12.38 20.89
C THR A 148 -11.57 -12.24 19.38
N VAL A 149 -10.36 -12.01 18.85
CA VAL A 149 -10.09 -12.03 17.41
C VAL A 149 -9.50 -13.38 17.05
N ALA A 150 -10.06 -14.06 16.05
CA ALA A 150 -9.55 -15.32 15.54
C ALA A 150 -9.18 -15.18 14.06
N SER A 151 -7.97 -15.59 13.70
CA SER A 151 -7.58 -15.73 12.28
C SER A 151 -8.06 -17.08 11.74
N GLY A 152 -8.72 -17.11 10.59
CA GLY A 152 -9.33 -18.31 10.00
C GLY A 152 -8.34 -19.30 9.39
N THR A 153 -7.17 -19.51 9.98
CA THR A 153 -6.08 -20.32 9.40
C THR A 153 -6.25 -21.84 9.57
N THR A 154 -7.44 -22.38 9.88
CA THR A 154 -7.62 -23.84 9.91
C THR A 154 -8.91 -24.32 9.26
N SER A 155 -8.93 -24.33 7.92
CA SER A 155 -9.48 -25.49 7.21
C SER A 155 -8.35 -26.46 6.92
N SER A 156 -7.91 -27.19 7.96
CA SER A 156 -7.03 -28.33 7.78
C SER A 156 -7.80 -29.41 7.02
N THR A 157 -7.70 -29.40 5.69
CA THR A 157 -7.99 -30.60 4.90
C THR A 157 -7.06 -31.69 5.46
N PRO A 158 -7.57 -32.80 6.02
CA PRO A 158 -6.71 -33.82 6.60
C PRO A 158 -5.77 -34.31 5.51
N THR A 159 -4.48 -34.04 5.68
CA THR A 159 -3.45 -34.61 4.81
C THR A 159 -3.59 -36.13 4.87
N PRO A 160 -3.79 -36.83 3.74
CA PRO A 160 -3.89 -38.28 3.77
C PRO A 160 -2.60 -38.84 4.38
N THR A 161 -2.74 -39.60 5.46
CA THR A 161 -1.63 -40.26 6.15
C THR A 161 -0.76 -41.01 5.12
N PRO A 162 0.54 -40.70 4.99
CA PRO A 162 1.38 -41.43 4.05
C PRO A 162 1.44 -42.90 4.46
N THR A 163 1.06 -43.78 3.54
CA THR A 163 1.20 -45.23 3.67
C THR A 163 2.67 -45.56 3.96
N PRO A 164 2.99 -46.38 4.99
CA PRO A 164 4.38 -46.71 5.31
C PRO A 164 5.05 -47.34 4.09
N THR A 165 6.11 -46.71 3.61
CA THR A 165 6.94 -47.23 2.51
C THR A 165 7.94 -48.21 3.11
N GLU A 166 7.87 -49.47 2.69
CA GLU A 166 8.84 -50.53 3.03
C GLU A 166 10.27 -50.05 2.76
N THR A 167 11.11 -50.06 3.80
CA THR A 167 12.51 -49.66 3.72
C THR A 167 13.32 -50.77 3.04
N PRO A 168 13.99 -50.53 1.90
CA PRO A 168 14.82 -51.55 1.29
C PRO A 168 16.07 -51.83 2.14
N THR A 169 16.29 -53.12 2.43
CA THR A 169 17.42 -53.67 3.18
C THR A 169 18.75 -53.31 2.51
N PRO A 170 19.77 -52.80 3.24
CA PRO A 170 21.05 -52.42 2.64
C PRO A 170 21.85 -53.65 2.18
N THR A 171 22.27 -53.63 0.92
CA THR A 171 23.19 -54.59 0.32
C THR A 171 24.64 -54.27 0.76
N PRO A 172 25.46 -55.27 1.17
CA PRO A 172 26.82 -55.00 1.62
C PRO A 172 27.72 -54.51 0.47
N SER A 173 28.43 -53.40 0.72
CA SER A 173 29.40 -52.79 -0.18
C SER A 173 30.73 -53.57 -0.20
N PRO A 174 31.38 -53.77 -1.37
CA PRO A 174 32.66 -54.43 -1.46
C PRO A 174 33.81 -53.56 -0.93
N THR A 175 34.70 -54.21 -0.19
CA THR A 175 35.91 -53.68 0.45
C THR A 175 36.90 -53.10 -0.58
N PRO A 176 37.44 -51.89 -0.39
CA PRO A 176 38.46 -51.34 -1.29
C PRO A 176 39.84 -51.98 -1.08
N THR A 177 40.47 -52.34 -2.20
CA THR A 177 41.85 -52.85 -2.30
C THR A 177 42.86 -51.70 -2.12
N PRO A 178 43.97 -51.87 -1.38
CA PRO A 178 44.96 -50.81 -1.20
C PRO A 178 45.77 -50.53 -2.47
N THR A 179 45.82 -49.26 -2.86
CA THR A 179 46.63 -48.73 -3.96
C THR A 179 48.04 -48.39 -3.45
N PRO A 180 49.12 -48.71 -4.18
CA PRO A 180 50.49 -48.45 -3.75
C PRO A 180 50.82 -46.95 -3.71
N THR A 181 51.65 -46.60 -2.72
CA THR A 181 52.08 -45.24 -2.38
C THR A 181 53.23 -44.80 -3.29
N GLU A 182 53.05 -43.73 -4.06
CA GLU A 182 54.11 -43.06 -4.81
C GLU A 182 54.99 -42.20 -3.89
N THR A 183 56.27 -42.13 -4.23
CA THR A 183 57.36 -41.52 -3.45
C THR A 183 57.42 -40.01 -3.69
N PRO A 184 57.67 -39.14 -2.69
CA PRO A 184 57.66 -37.70 -2.89
C PRO A 184 58.90 -37.21 -3.67
N THR A 185 58.64 -36.50 -4.77
CA THR A 185 59.62 -35.73 -5.54
C THR A 185 59.86 -34.37 -4.86
N PRO A 186 61.10 -33.86 -4.77
CA PRO A 186 61.39 -32.61 -4.09
C PRO A 186 60.77 -31.39 -4.82
N THR A 187 60.09 -30.55 -4.04
CA THR A 187 59.42 -29.33 -4.46
C THR A 187 60.44 -28.21 -4.69
N PRO A 188 60.41 -27.49 -5.84
CA PRO A 188 61.27 -26.33 -6.04
C PRO A 188 60.83 -25.13 -5.17
N SER A 189 61.82 -24.37 -4.73
CA SER A 189 61.69 -23.17 -3.88
C SER A 189 60.75 -22.11 -4.50
N PRO A 190 59.91 -21.44 -3.70
CA PRO A 190 59.01 -20.40 -4.20
C PRO A 190 59.78 -19.16 -4.63
N THR A 191 59.49 -18.70 -5.85
CA THR A 191 59.86 -17.39 -6.37
C THR A 191 59.00 -16.31 -5.68
N PRO A 192 59.53 -15.14 -5.30
CA PRO A 192 58.75 -14.10 -4.64
C PRO A 192 57.61 -13.61 -5.55
N THR A 193 56.38 -13.72 -5.03
CA THR A 193 55.16 -13.23 -5.67
C THR A 193 55.12 -11.69 -5.59
N PRO A 194 54.86 -10.97 -6.68
CA PRO A 194 54.68 -9.52 -6.63
C PRO A 194 53.47 -9.17 -5.76
N THR A 195 53.64 -8.16 -4.92
CA THR A 195 52.60 -7.61 -4.05
C THR A 195 51.44 -7.12 -4.93
N PRO A 196 50.18 -7.54 -4.68
CA PRO A 196 49.04 -7.08 -5.46
C PRO A 196 48.86 -5.57 -5.24
N THR A 197 48.84 -4.83 -6.34
CA THR A 197 48.38 -3.45 -6.35
C THR A 197 46.89 -3.47 -5.99
N GLU A 198 46.49 -2.67 -4.99
CA GLU A 198 45.08 -2.51 -4.60
C GLU A 198 44.27 -2.08 -5.84
N THR A 199 43.46 -3.01 -6.36
CA THR A 199 42.42 -2.68 -7.32
C THR A 199 41.44 -1.76 -6.62
N PRO A 200 41.09 -0.59 -7.19
CA PRO A 200 40.09 0.28 -6.57
C PRO A 200 38.82 -0.53 -6.34
N THR A 201 38.35 -0.56 -5.10
CA THR A 201 37.06 -1.14 -4.75
C THR A 201 36.02 -0.51 -5.67
N PRO A 202 35.26 -1.29 -6.46
CA PRO A 202 34.19 -0.72 -7.26
C PRO A 202 33.25 -0.01 -6.29
N THR A 203 33.00 1.28 -6.53
CA THR A 203 31.87 1.98 -5.93
C THR A 203 30.64 1.10 -6.17
N PRO A 204 29.85 0.75 -5.14
CA PRO A 204 28.64 -0.04 -5.36
C PRO A 204 27.82 0.66 -6.44
N ALA A 205 27.43 -0.11 -7.46
CA ALA A 205 26.42 0.37 -8.40
C ALA A 205 25.20 0.81 -7.57
N PRO A 206 24.51 1.92 -7.92
CA PRO A 206 23.27 2.27 -7.27
C PRO A 206 22.37 1.02 -7.33
N GLU A 207 21.94 0.57 -6.16
CA GLU A 207 20.92 -0.45 -6.04
C GLU A 207 19.72 0.04 -6.87
N PRO A 208 19.15 -0.79 -7.78
CA PRO A 208 18.05 -0.33 -8.61
C PRO A 208 16.96 0.21 -7.69
N ALA A 209 16.59 1.47 -7.89
CA ALA A 209 15.47 2.10 -7.20
C ALA A 209 14.28 1.14 -7.32
N SER A 210 13.78 0.67 -6.18
CA SER A 210 12.64 -0.26 -6.15
C SER A 210 11.38 0.54 -6.52
N GLU A 211 11.17 0.71 -7.82
CA GLU A 211 9.97 1.31 -8.39
C GLU A 211 8.86 0.26 -8.44
N THR A 212 7.72 0.57 -7.85
CA THR A 212 6.49 -0.22 -8.00
C THR A 212 5.50 0.58 -8.83
N TRP A 213 5.28 0.12 -10.06
CA TRP A 213 4.33 0.75 -10.98
C TRP A 213 2.97 0.07 -10.93
N ILE A 214 1.90 0.87 -10.83
CA ILE A 214 0.54 0.34 -10.66
C ILE A 214 -0.44 1.13 -11.55
N GLU A 215 -1.16 0.40 -12.40
CA GLU A 215 -2.22 0.96 -13.25
C GLU A 215 -3.46 1.27 -12.42
N ALA A 216 -4.08 2.44 -12.65
CA ALA A 216 -5.16 2.90 -11.79
C ALA A 216 -6.43 2.03 -11.91
N GLU A 217 -6.68 1.47 -13.09
CA GLU A 217 -7.82 0.59 -13.35
C GLU A 217 -7.70 -0.78 -12.67
N SER A 218 -6.53 -1.15 -12.14
CA SER A 218 -6.35 -2.42 -11.43
C SER A 218 -7.23 -2.52 -10.19
N ALA A 219 -7.61 -1.39 -9.59
CA ALA A 219 -8.50 -1.30 -8.44
C ALA A 219 -9.96 -1.71 -8.73
N ALA A 220 -10.38 -1.77 -10.01
CA ALA A 220 -11.75 -2.15 -10.35
C ALA A 220 -12.08 -3.61 -10.01
N ASN A 221 -11.07 -4.43 -9.74
CA ASN A 221 -11.25 -5.80 -9.27
C ASN A 221 -11.64 -5.88 -7.78
N GLY A 222 -11.60 -4.77 -7.04
CA GLY A 222 -11.98 -4.69 -5.63
C GLY A 222 -13.46 -4.37 -5.42
N ASN A 223 -14.04 -4.91 -4.34
CA ASN A 223 -15.33 -4.42 -3.84
C ASN A 223 -15.14 -2.95 -3.42
N ASN A 224 -16.03 -2.05 -3.86
CA ASN A 224 -16.04 -0.60 -3.54
C ASN A 224 -15.30 0.36 -4.51
N PHE A 225 -15.16 0.02 -5.79
CA PHE A 225 -14.62 0.91 -6.82
C PHE A 225 -15.56 2.07 -7.21
N ALA A 226 -16.88 1.87 -7.23
CA ALA A 226 -17.84 2.92 -7.59
C ALA A 226 -17.85 4.07 -6.56
N PRO A 227 -17.80 5.35 -6.95
CA PRO A 227 -18.26 5.87 -8.23
C PRO A 227 -17.16 6.08 -9.28
N PHE A 228 -15.96 5.53 -9.08
CA PHE A 228 -15.01 5.46 -10.18
C PHE A 228 -15.57 4.57 -11.29
N GLU A 229 -15.24 4.95 -12.51
CA GLU A 229 -15.45 4.17 -13.71
C GLU A 229 -14.16 4.13 -14.51
N ILE A 230 -13.96 3.04 -15.25
CA ILE A 230 -12.88 2.91 -16.22
C ILE A 230 -13.33 3.56 -17.52
N ARG A 231 -12.47 4.40 -18.09
CA ARG A 231 -12.64 4.96 -19.43
C ARG A 231 -11.38 4.74 -20.25
N THR A 232 -11.52 4.81 -21.57
CA THR A 232 -10.40 4.63 -22.51
C THR A 232 -9.86 5.97 -23.01
N ASP A 233 -8.54 6.09 -23.15
CA ASP A 233 -7.84 7.24 -23.75
C ASP A 233 -6.51 6.76 -24.35
N GLU A 234 -6.24 7.07 -25.61
CA GLU A 234 -5.00 6.65 -26.29
C GLU A 234 -3.73 7.24 -25.64
N GLY A 235 -3.85 8.34 -24.90
CA GLY A 235 -2.75 8.94 -24.14
C GLY A 235 -2.54 8.37 -22.73
N ALA A 236 -3.39 7.44 -22.29
CA ALA A 236 -3.28 6.74 -21.01
C ALA A 236 -2.30 5.56 -21.11
N SER A 237 -1.63 5.21 -20.03
CA SER A 237 -0.90 3.95 -19.90
C SER A 237 -1.87 2.79 -20.09
N GLY A 238 -1.50 1.79 -20.90
CA GLY A 238 -2.41 0.67 -21.21
C GLY A 238 -3.68 1.05 -22.00
N GLY A 239 -3.93 2.34 -22.26
CA GLY A 239 -5.11 2.85 -22.95
C GLY A 239 -6.36 3.06 -22.07
N GLU A 240 -6.25 2.86 -20.76
CA GLU A 240 -7.35 2.94 -19.79
C GLU A 240 -7.00 3.85 -18.61
N TYR A 241 -8.00 4.44 -17.97
CA TYR A 241 -7.83 5.28 -16.78
C TYR A 241 -9.09 5.27 -15.94
N ILE A 242 -8.98 5.68 -14.67
CA ILE A 242 -10.12 5.84 -13.79
C ILE A 242 -10.54 7.30 -13.66
N THR A 243 -11.83 7.52 -13.52
CA THR A 243 -12.42 8.85 -13.32
C THR A 243 -13.76 8.70 -12.63
N THR A 244 -14.25 9.75 -12.00
CA THR A 244 -15.56 9.72 -11.35
C THR A 244 -16.67 9.82 -12.40
N ALA A 245 -17.61 8.89 -12.34
CA ALA A 245 -18.83 8.98 -13.13
C ALA A 245 -19.70 10.15 -12.63
N ASP A 246 -20.28 10.90 -13.58
CA ASP A 246 -21.17 12.05 -13.42
C ASP A 246 -20.52 13.41 -13.11
N GLU A 247 -20.63 14.32 -14.10
CA GLU A 247 -20.29 15.73 -13.97
C GLU A 247 -21.21 16.39 -12.91
N GLY A 248 -20.64 16.92 -11.82
CA GLY A 248 -21.32 17.60 -10.72
C GLY A 248 -21.25 16.95 -9.33
N ARG A 249 -20.53 15.83 -9.15
CA ARG A 249 -20.33 15.21 -7.83
C ARG A 249 -19.01 15.65 -7.21
N ASN A 250 -19.08 16.67 -6.35
CA ASN A 250 -17.94 17.14 -5.57
C ASN A 250 -18.07 16.78 -4.09
N ASN A 251 -17.00 16.25 -3.50
CA ASN A 251 -16.89 15.85 -2.10
C ASN A 251 -15.99 16.83 -1.33
N TYR A 252 -16.40 18.08 -1.20
CA TYR A 252 -15.65 19.08 -0.41
C TYR A 252 -15.80 18.93 1.11
N GLY A 253 -16.70 18.05 1.57
CA GLY A 253 -16.96 17.79 2.98
C GLY A 253 -15.93 16.91 3.68
N GLY A 254 -14.93 16.42 2.94
CA GLY A 254 -13.89 15.51 3.43
C GLY A 254 -13.85 14.20 2.64
N LEU A 255 -12.97 13.30 3.10
CA LEU A 255 -12.76 11.97 2.50
C LEU A 255 -14.07 11.15 2.55
N PRO A 256 -14.61 10.71 1.39
CA PRO A 256 -15.83 9.90 1.39
C PRO A 256 -15.59 8.52 2.03
N GLU A 257 -16.60 8.03 2.76
CA GLU A 257 -16.59 6.71 3.43
C GLU A 257 -16.72 5.52 2.48
N ALA A 258 -17.04 5.74 1.20
CA ALA A 258 -17.18 4.68 0.21
C ALA A 258 -16.63 5.14 -1.15
N GLY A 259 -16.44 4.18 -2.06
CA GLY A 259 -16.00 4.45 -3.42
C GLY A 259 -14.55 4.85 -3.58
N ARG A 260 -13.65 4.14 -2.88
CA ARG A 260 -12.21 4.36 -2.97
C ARG A 260 -11.59 3.31 -3.89
N ALA A 261 -10.83 3.75 -4.88
CA ALA A 261 -9.96 2.87 -5.65
C ALA A 261 -8.76 2.49 -4.77
N ARG A 262 -8.61 1.19 -4.49
CA ARG A 262 -7.63 0.66 -3.55
C ARG A 262 -6.55 -0.13 -4.27
N TYR A 263 -5.34 0.01 -3.76
CA TYR A 263 -4.16 -0.62 -4.29
C TYR A 263 -3.32 -1.13 -3.15
N GLU A 264 -2.75 -2.32 -3.33
CA GLU A 264 -1.75 -2.88 -2.43
C GLU A 264 -0.39 -2.81 -3.12
N PHE A 265 0.62 -2.44 -2.34
CA PHE A 265 2.01 -2.47 -2.78
C PHE A 265 2.90 -2.95 -1.63
N THR A 266 4.06 -3.49 -1.97
CA THR A 266 5.01 -3.99 -0.97
C THR A 266 6.29 -3.19 -1.06
N VAL A 267 6.78 -2.71 0.08
CA VAL A 267 8.07 -2.05 0.17
C VAL A 267 9.10 -2.98 0.84
N PRO A 268 10.31 -3.12 0.29
CA PRO A 268 11.29 -4.09 0.77
C PRO A 268 11.96 -3.69 2.08
N GLU A 269 12.06 -2.38 2.34
CA GLU A 269 12.73 -1.82 3.51
C GLU A 269 11.92 -0.68 4.11
N SER A 270 12.09 -0.46 5.41
CA SER A 270 11.50 0.71 6.06
C SER A 270 12.24 1.97 5.64
N GLY A 271 11.53 3.02 5.25
CA GLY A 271 12.13 4.25 4.74
C GLY A 271 11.13 5.31 4.33
N GLU A 272 11.64 6.40 3.76
CA GLU A 272 10.80 7.38 3.05
C GLU A 272 10.58 6.92 1.62
N TYR A 273 9.33 7.02 1.18
CA TYR A 273 8.88 6.67 -0.15
C TYR A 273 8.09 7.81 -0.78
N TYR A 274 8.14 7.88 -2.10
CA TYR A 274 7.56 8.92 -2.93
C TYR A 274 6.52 8.28 -3.85
N VAL A 275 5.26 8.70 -3.70
CA VAL A 275 4.14 8.22 -4.52
C VAL A 275 3.81 9.29 -5.55
N TRP A 276 4.12 9.02 -6.81
CA TRP A 276 3.79 9.88 -7.95
C TRP A 276 2.51 9.42 -8.63
N GLY A 277 1.67 10.34 -9.11
CA GLY A 277 0.45 10.03 -9.85
C GLY A 277 0.45 10.67 -11.24
N ARG A 278 0.14 9.89 -12.27
CA ARG A 278 -0.16 10.41 -13.61
C ARG A 278 -1.63 10.76 -13.68
N ILE A 279 -1.92 12.05 -13.62
CA ILE A 279 -3.27 12.58 -13.52
C ILE A 279 -3.57 13.54 -14.66
N GLY A 280 -4.83 13.91 -14.81
CA GLY A 280 -5.26 14.93 -15.78
C GLY A 280 -6.69 15.36 -15.50
N ALA A 281 -7.12 16.47 -16.08
CA ALA A 281 -8.52 16.91 -15.97
C ALA A 281 -9.09 17.41 -17.30
N LYS A 282 -10.39 17.17 -17.50
CA LYS A 282 -11.16 17.73 -18.64
C LYS A 282 -11.77 19.10 -18.34
N SER A 283 -12.01 19.39 -17.07
CA SER A 283 -12.71 20.58 -16.58
C SER A 283 -12.06 21.09 -15.29
N ASN A 284 -12.71 22.05 -14.62
CA ASN A 284 -12.21 22.59 -13.35
C ASN A 284 -12.36 21.64 -12.15
N GLY A 285 -13.14 20.56 -12.28
CA GLY A 285 -13.10 19.51 -11.27
C GLY A 285 -11.89 18.63 -11.58
N ASN A 286 -10.84 18.78 -10.77
CA ASN A 286 -9.51 18.31 -11.13
C ASN A 286 -8.79 17.60 -10.00
N SER A 287 -9.42 17.40 -8.85
CA SER A 287 -8.74 16.85 -7.69
C SER A 287 -9.26 15.48 -7.21
N PHE A 288 -8.38 14.79 -6.49
CA PHE A 288 -8.64 13.53 -5.79
C PHE A 288 -8.22 13.64 -4.32
N TYR A 289 -8.82 12.81 -3.46
CA TYR A 289 -8.22 12.50 -2.16
C TYR A 289 -7.30 11.30 -2.25
N LEU A 290 -6.23 11.32 -1.45
CA LEU A 290 -5.24 10.26 -1.31
C LEU A 290 -5.12 9.84 0.14
N VAL A 291 -5.02 8.54 0.36
CA VAL A 291 -4.86 7.96 1.69
C VAL A 291 -3.84 6.84 1.61
N VAL A 292 -2.89 6.81 2.54
CA VAL A 292 -1.89 5.74 2.67
C VAL A 292 -2.11 5.08 4.03
N ASN A 293 -2.28 3.76 4.08
CA ASN A 293 -2.56 2.97 5.28
C ASN A 293 -3.67 3.59 6.16
N GLY A 294 -4.70 4.15 5.54
CA GLY A 294 -5.81 4.80 6.23
C GLY A 294 -5.50 6.05 7.06
N GLY A 295 -4.32 6.64 6.84
CA GLY A 295 -3.90 7.87 7.50
C GLY A 295 -4.67 9.11 7.04
N GLU A 296 -4.09 10.28 7.30
CA GLU A 296 -4.69 11.56 6.93
C GLU A 296 -4.85 11.69 5.40
N ALA A 297 -6.02 12.16 4.98
CA ALA A 297 -6.32 12.40 3.58
C ALA A 297 -5.52 13.59 3.03
N ARG A 298 -4.92 13.40 1.85
CA ARG A 298 -4.21 14.44 1.09
C ARG A 298 -4.86 14.67 -0.26
N GLU A 299 -4.43 15.70 -0.99
CA GLU A 299 -5.04 16.06 -2.27
C GLU A 299 -4.02 16.07 -3.41
N TRP A 300 -4.41 15.51 -4.55
CA TRP A 300 -3.78 15.80 -5.85
C TRP A 300 -4.67 16.71 -6.65
N HIS A 301 -4.08 17.66 -7.37
CA HIS A 301 -4.78 18.64 -8.20
C HIS A 301 -4.26 18.57 -9.62
N ALA A 302 -5.09 18.14 -10.56
CA ALA A 302 -4.68 17.92 -11.92
C ALA A 302 -4.69 19.19 -12.79
N ASP A 303 -3.76 19.30 -13.72
CA ASP A 303 -3.82 20.31 -14.77
C ASP A 303 -4.93 20.01 -15.78
N ILE A 304 -5.50 21.08 -16.33
CA ILE A 304 -6.55 20.98 -17.36
C ILE A 304 -5.89 20.82 -18.72
N GLY A 305 -6.35 19.84 -19.49
CA GLY A 305 -6.04 19.73 -20.92
C GLY A 305 -4.96 18.73 -21.30
N GLY A 306 -4.54 17.85 -20.38
CA GLY A 306 -3.61 16.77 -20.70
C GLY A 306 -3.30 15.87 -19.50
N TRP A 307 -2.45 14.88 -19.77
CA TRP A 307 -1.84 14.05 -18.73
C TRP A 307 -0.53 14.68 -18.27
N HIS A 308 -0.29 14.69 -16.97
CA HIS A 308 0.99 15.05 -16.37
C HIS A 308 1.26 14.19 -15.14
N TRP A 309 2.53 14.18 -14.71
CA TRP A 309 2.94 13.59 -13.45
C TRP A 309 2.84 14.64 -12.35
N GLU A 310 2.01 14.37 -11.34
CA GLU A 310 1.83 15.23 -10.18
C GLU A 310 2.92 15.01 -9.15
N GLN A 311 3.32 16.08 -8.44
CA GLN A 311 4.36 16.01 -7.42
C GLN A 311 4.10 14.87 -6.42
N PRO A 312 5.18 14.21 -5.94
CA PRO A 312 5.03 13.01 -5.17
C PRO A 312 4.51 13.31 -3.79
N LEU A 313 3.62 12.45 -3.34
CA LEU A 313 3.31 12.33 -1.92
C LEU A 313 4.47 11.62 -1.21
N THR A 314 5.16 12.32 -0.31
CA THR A 314 6.17 11.71 0.58
C THR A 314 5.50 11.05 1.79
N VAL A 315 5.83 9.78 2.02
CA VAL A 315 5.35 8.96 3.15
C VAL A 315 6.48 8.16 3.79
N SER A 316 6.43 7.99 5.12
CA SER A 316 7.32 7.08 5.83
C SER A 316 6.63 5.73 5.97
N LEU A 317 7.26 4.68 5.46
CA LEU A 317 6.72 3.32 5.40
C LEU A 317 7.65 2.34 6.12
N GLY A 318 7.08 1.26 6.67
CA GLY A 318 7.84 0.14 7.20
C GLY A 318 8.06 -0.91 6.11
N ALA A 319 9.04 -1.81 6.24
CA ALA A 319 9.14 -2.96 5.34
C ALA A 319 7.85 -3.81 5.41
N GLY A 320 7.26 -4.15 4.26
CA GLY A 320 6.04 -4.95 4.19
C GLY A 320 4.99 -4.43 3.21
N THR A 321 3.78 -4.98 3.32
CA THR A 321 2.63 -4.62 2.49
C THR A 321 1.96 -3.37 3.04
N HIS A 322 1.54 -2.49 2.13
CA HIS A 322 0.87 -1.23 2.42
C HIS A 322 -0.30 -1.01 1.48
N SER A 323 -1.27 -0.22 1.95
CA SER A 323 -2.41 0.21 1.16
C SER A 323 -2.24 1.66 0.68
N PHE A 324 -2.64 1.89 -0.56
CA PHE A 324 -2.86 3.21 -1.12
C PHE A 324 -4.28 3.28 -1.65
N ALA A 325 -5.01 4.33 -1.27
CA ALA A 325 -6.38 4.55 -1.72
C ALA A 325 -6.52 5.94 -2.32
N VAL A 326 -7.23 5.99 -3.45
CA VAL A 326 -7.65 7.23 -4.11
C VAL A 326 -9.17 7.32 -4.00
N ALA A 327 -9.67 8.49 -3.63
CA ALA A 327 -11.10 8.73 -3.46
C ALA A 327 -11.58 9.92 -4.31
N PRO A 328 -12.84 9.89 -4.78
CA PRO A 328 -13.41 10.96 -5.58
C PRO A 328 -13.49 12.24 -4.75
N ARG A 329 -12.88 13.32 -5.25
CA ARG A 329 -13.04 14.67 -4.67
C ARG A 329 -13.79 15.58 -5.61
N GLU A 330 -13.38 15.67 -6.86
CA GLU A 330 -14.07 16.45 -7.88
C GLU A 330 -14.31 15.68 -9.17
N ASP A 331 -15.38 16.05 -9.85
CA ASP A 331 -15.76 15.45 -11.12
C ASP A 331 -14.88 15.91 -12.29
N GLY A 332 -14.44 14.97 -13.13
CA GLY A 332 -13.64 15.30 -14.31
C GLY A 332 -12.13 15.15 -14.14
N ALA A 333 -11.68 14.88 -12.91
CA ALA A 333 -10.34 14.40 -12.63
C ALA A 333 -10.15 12.98 -13.20
N LYS A 334 -8.97 12.70 -13.73
CA LYS A 334 -8.55 11.45 -14.36
C LYS A 334 -7.29 10.96 -13.66
N LEU A 335 -7.23 9.69 -13.31
CA LEU A 335 -6.03 9.03 -12.80
C LEU A 335 -5.70 7.84 -13.72
N ASP A 336 -4.49 7.85 -14.25
CA ASP A 336 -3.99 6.86 -15.21
C ASP A 336 -3.17 5.78 -14.51
N ARG A 337 -2.10 6.20 -13.82
CA ARG A 337 -1.11 5.29 -13.22
C ARG A 337 -0.44 5.98 -12.04
N PHE A 338 0.18 5.20 -11.16
CA PHE A 338 1.07 5.74 -10.15
C PHE A 338 2.31 4.87 -9.97
N VAL A 339 3.33 5.46 -9.36
CA VAL A 339 4.58 4.79 -9.02
C VAL A 339 5.00 5.12 -7.60
N VAL A 340 5.43 4.09 -6.89
CA VAL A 340 6.02 4.20 -5.56
C VAL A 340 7.50 3.93 -5.67
N THR A 341 8.35 4.82 -5.17
CA THR A 341 9.81 4.69 -5.22
C THR A 341 10.46 5.18 -3.93
N ALA A 342 11.61 4.60 -3.57
CA ALA A 342 12.47 5.10 -2.50
C ALA A 342 13.46 6.19 -2.98
N ASP A 343 13.56 6.39 -4.29
CA ASP A 343 14.47 7.37 -4.88
C ASP A 343 13.86 8.78 -4.83
N ALA A 344 14.47 9.66 -4.04
CA ALA A 344 14.06 11.04 -3.86
C ALA A 344 14.28 11.92 -5.10
N ASP A 345 15.19 11.51 -5.98
CA ASP A 345 15.56 12.24 -7.19
C ASP A 345 14.82 11.68 -8.43
N PHE A 346 13.97 10.67 -8.25
CA PHE A 346 13.21 10.06 -9.34
C PHE A 346 12.11 11.00 -9.85
N GLU A 347 12.13 11.25 -11.15
CA GLU A 347 11.10 12.02 -11.87
C GLU A 347 10.50 11.14 -12.99
N PRO A 348 9.24 10.68 -12.87
CA PRO A 348 8.62 9.88 -13.90
C PRO A 348 8.32 10.73 -15.15
N SER A 349 8.38 10.07 -16.32
CA SER A 349 8.13 10.69 -17.61
C SER A 349 7.17 9.84 -18.46
N GLY A 350 6.70 10.40 -19.59
CA GLY A 350 5.86 9.67 -20.54
C GLY A 350 4.62 9.05 -19.90
N THR A 351 4.37 7.77 -20.19
CA THR A 351 3.35 6.92 -19.57
C THR A 351 3.87 6.07 -18.41
N GLY A 352 5.15 6.22 -18.02
CA GLY A 352 5.76 5.44 -16.94
C GLY A 352 6.35 4.10 -17.37
N GLU A 353 6.75 3.96 -18.64
CA GLU A 353 7.65 2.89 -19.05
C GLU A 353 9.04 3.19 -18.45
N PRO A 354 9.73 2.21 -17.85
CA PRO A 354 11.13 2.41 -17.50
C PRO A 354 11.84 2.75 -18.80
N GLU A 355 12.55 3.88 -18.84
CA GLU A 355 13.42 4.23 -19.95
C GLU A 355 14.31 2.99 -20.18
N GLU A 356 14.01 2.19 -21.20
CA GLU A 356 14.85 1.08 -21.65
C GLU A 356 16.23 1.67 -21.77
N SER A 357 17.08 1.32 -20.78
CA SER A 357 18.43 1.81 -20.56
C SER A 357 18.96 2.41 -21.85
N SER A 358 18.87 3.74 -21.97
CA SER A 358 19.26 4.47 -23.18
C SER A 358 20.50 3.78 -23.71
N THR A 359 20.39 3.18 -24.90
CA THR A 359 21.51 2.46 -25.49
C THR A 359 22.58 3.50 -25.72
N LEU A 360 23.46 3.65 -24.74
CA LEU A 360 24.79 4.19 -24.91
C LEU A 360 25.43 3.25 -25.92
N THR A 361 25.17 3.53 -27.20
CA THR A 361 26.01 3.09 -28.28
C THR A 361 27.38 3.63 -27.88
N PRO A 362 28.36 2.78 -27.52
CA PRO A 362 29.66 3.29 -27.18
C PRO A 362 30.12 4.10 -28.39
N THR A 363 30.31 5.40 -28.17
CA THR A 363 31.04 6.22 -29.13
C THR A 363 32.38 5.52 -29.31
N PRO A 364 32.77 5.11 -30.53
CA PRO A 364 34.05 4.44 -30.70
C PRO A 364 35.12 5.40 -30.21
N GLU A 365 35.83 4.95 -29.18
CA GLU A 365 36.97 5.61 -28.57
C GLU A 365 37.91 6.09 -29.67
N GLU A 366 38.32 7.37 -29.60
CA GLU A 366 39.22 7.95 -30.58
C GLU A 366 40.44 7.04 -30.76
N THR A 367 40.68 6.65 -32.00
CA THR A 367 41.85 5.89 -32.40
C THR A 367 43.10 6.70 -32.06
N THR A 368 43.75 6.37 -30.95
CA THR A 368 45.10 6.87 -30.69
C THR A 368 46.03 6.29 -31.76
N THR A 369 46.39 7.15 -32.68
CA THR A 369 47.37 6.92 -33.75
C THR A 369 48.72 6.60 -33.12
N PRO A 370 49.36 5.45 -33.42
CA PRO A 370 50.77 5.27 -33.05
C PRO A 370 51.66 6.12 -33.96
N ALA A 371 52.70 6.68 -33.35
CA ALA A 371 53.72 7.56 -33.92
C ALA A 371 54.38 7.03 -35.22
N PRO A 372 54.90 7.92 -36.10
CA PRO A 372 55.30 7.56 -37.46
C PRO A 372 56.60 6.75 -37.49
N THR A 373 56.54 5.55 -38.08
CA THR A 373 57.74 4.80 -38.48
C THR A 373 58.23 5.26 -39.85
N THR A 374 59.54 5.30 -39.96
CA THR A 374 60.35 5.97 -40.98
C THR A 374 60.20 5.35 -42.38
N ALA A 375 60.28 6.21 -43.40
CA ALA A 375 60.15 5.94 -44.83
C ALA A 375 61.26 5.06 -45.45
N THR A 376 60.91 4.29 -46.51
CA THR A 376 61.69 4.14 -47.77
C THR A 376 60.81 3.47 -48.86
N PRO A 377 61.14 3.50 -50.17
CA PRO A 377 60.28 4.14 -51.17
C PRO A 377 59.64 3.19 -52.21
N THR A 378 58.65 3.78 -52.87
CA THR A 378 57.91 3.39 -54.09
C THR A 378 58.73 2.69 -55.18
N PRO A 379 58.09 1.77 -55.93
CA PRO A 379 58.01 2.00 -57.37
C PRO A 379 56.58 1.88 -57.94
N THR A 380 56.21 2.89 -58.74
CA THR A 380 55.11 2.96 -59.73
C THR A 380 55.57 2.28 -61.04
N PRO A 381 54.77 2.10 -62.12
CA PRO A 381 53.31 2.06 -62.33
C PRO A 381 52.84 0.79 -63.09
N THR A 382 51.51 0.61 -63.26
CA THR A 382 50.83 0.54 -64.58
C THR A 382 49.31 0.35 -64.46
N THR A 383 48.54 1.27 -65.03
CA THR A 383 47.19 1.07 -65.61
C THR A 383 47.36 0.91 -67.14
N PRO A 384 46.43 0.32 -67.95
CA PRO A 384 45.04 0.78 -68.17
C PRO A 384 44.05 -0.43 -68.35
N ILE A 385 42.72 -0.37 -68.58
CA ILE A 385 41.88 0.23 -69.63
C ILE A 385 40.38 0.06 -69.23
N ALA A 386 39.53 0.93 -69.78
CA ALA A 386 38.09 1.10 -69.61
C ALA A 386 37.14 0.15 -70.40
N GLY A 387 35.83 0.26 -70.13
CA GLY A 387 34.69 -0.09 -71.01
C GLY A 387 33.80 -1.21 -70.44
N GLY A 388 32.47 -1.17 -70.47
CA GLY A 388 31.52 -0.24 -71.10
C GLY A 388 30.07 -0.66 -70.78
N ASP A 389 29.15 0.17 -71.25
CA ASP A 389 27.69 0.02 -71.21
C ASP A 389 27.17 -1.31 -71.78
N SER A 390 26.00 -1.77 -71.30
CA SER A 390 24.91 -2.18 -72.19
C SER A 390 23.56 -2.34 -71.46
N GLU A 391 22.66 -1.48 -71.90
CA GLU A 391 21.20 -1.53 -71.94
C GLU A 391 20.65 -2.85 -72.58
N TYR A 392 19.54 -3.38 -72.04
CA TYR A 392 18.59 -4.34 -72.67
C TYR A 392 17.28 -4.23 -71.85
N GLY A 393 16.14 -3.76 -72.39
CA GLY A 393 15.36 -4.30 -73.51
C GLY A 393 14.12 -4.98 -72.92
N ASP A 394 13.00 -4.29 -72.74
CA ASP A 394 11.87 -4.13 -73.67
C ASP A 394 10.81 -5.26 -73.63
N GLN A 395 9.68 -4.88 -73.02
CA GLN A 395 8.25 -5.11 -73.28
C GLN A 395 7.60 -6.43 -73.77
N SER A 396 6.30 -6.47 -73.43
CA SER A 396 5.12 -7.03 -74.12
C SER A 396 4.74 -8.45 -73.72
N TYR A 397 3.48 -8.89 -73.55
CA TYR A 397 2.10 -8.50 -73.92
C TYR A 397 1.17 -9.00 -72.76
N GLY A 398 -0.11 -8.71 -72.56
CA GLY A 398 -1.16 -8.00 -73.29
C GLY A 398 -2.51 -8.24 -72.57
N GLU A 399 -3.32 -7.17 -72.48
CA GLU A 399 -4.75 -7.06 -72.81
C GLU A 399 -5.82 -8.10 -72.33
N LEU A 400 -6.88 -7.57 -71.68
CA LEU A 400 -8.34 -7.70 -71.95
C LEU A 400 -9.21 -8.05 -70.72
N GLY A 401 -10.30 -7.28 -70.53
CA GLY A 401 -11.50 -7.77 -69.83
C GLY A 401 -12.38 -6.74 -69.12
N PHE A 402 -13.27 -6.08 -69.87
CA PHE A 402 -14.39 -5.26 -69.38
C PHE A 402 -15.45 -6.06 -68.60
N GLY A 403 -16.22 -5.38 -67.73
CA GLY A 403 -17.59 -5.80 -67.42
C GLY A 403 -18.16 -5.25 -66.11
N GLY A 404 -18.81 -4.09 -66.16
CA GLY A 404 -19.67 -3.59 -65.09
C GLY A 404 -21.16 -3.79 -65.38
N THR A 405 -21.96 -3.80 -64.31
CA THR A 405 -23.38 -3.37 -64.11
C THR A 405 -24.18 -4.37 -63.26
N PRO A 406 -25.30 -3.93 -62.65
CA PRO A 406 -25.79 -2.57 -62.42
C PRO A 406 -25.67 -2.09 -60.96
#